data_AF-A0A1Y3NIP3-F1
#
_entry.id   AF-A0A1Y3NIP3-F1
#
_cell.length_a   1.000
_cell.length_b   1.000
_cell.length_c   1.000
_cell.angle_alpha   90.00
_cell.angle_beta   90.00
_cell.angle_gamma   90.00
#
_symmetry.space_group_name_H-M   'P 1'
#
loop_
_entity.id
_entity.type
_entity.pdbx_description
1 polymer ?
#
loop_
_entity_poly.entity_id
_entity_poly.type
_entity_poly.pdbx_seq_one_letter_code
_entity_poly.pdbx_strand_id
1 'polypeptide(L)'
;MQGKITQVLNMKPPEILAMIEEAAGTRMFEEKKKKAKETMAKKDKKLEEISSILNEEIFPKLDKLRNQKKEFIEYQKIETELDYLKRLIIAYDFQINQERLERSDQDLQVKQQVLDQLNNKYNEFEEQKKLMEKEINEITLHREKELKTGGRFQELDETVKEISRRLVKIKTQKDLKIDSMREEAKSLESLETNAKEVEKVISKKKHEFDMANKKLEEIKLSHQEEVKKTQNLEELLQTLTTGMAAKEGHENGYMEQLNESKKQITIASTENEQARIKISHLKEDLKEWKPKAERAERENKNLLKEKEIIEKQLNELKNKVDNVDIDPNKERKYINQLENFKGDMSYLRDKIDRLSSQLVSLNFDYTDPYPGFDKSTIKGLVAELITIPKDKLDSSLALEITAGGRLYNVVVENEVIGADLLERGRLRKRVTILPLNKINAYSVPQDKIDKAKSKWHNKANLALSLIGYDDEVEAAMRLVFGSTFICHDPSVARDLSYSNQTNVKARCVTLAGDIYDPSGTLSGGAKPTSAGILNKIQDLKELKNQLHDLENQEYNLRKEFESYQQKLTVYKQCKKDYDLMLHQQSLLDDQLSKSSYAR
;
A
#
# COMPACT_ATOMS: atom_id res chain seq x y z
N MET A 1 8.78 -51.56 -145.51
CA MET A 1 9.61 -50.35 -145.29
C MET A 1 9.16 -49.11 -146.10
N GLN A 2 8.03 -49.13 -146.84
CA GLN A 2 7.63 -48.01 -147.72
C GLN A 2 6.81 -46.88 -147.04
N GLY A 3 6.22 -47.11 -145.85
CA GLY A 3 5.45 -46.10 -145.10
C GLY A 3 6.24 -45.30 -144.06
N LYS A 4 7.53 -45.60 -143.84
CA LYS A 4 8.36 -44.88 -142.88
C LYS A 4 8.84 -43.52 -143.40
N ILE A 5 8.98 -43.34 -144.72
CA ILE A 5 9.54 -42.12 -145.32
C ILE A 5 8.56 -40.93 -145.23
N THR A 6 7.26 -41.15 -145.44
CA THR A 6 6.22 -40.11 -145.27
C THR A 6 6.05 -39.68 -143.82
N GLN A 7 6.34 -40.57 -142.86
CA GLN A 7 6.26 -40.27 -141.43
C GLN A 7 7.38 -39.31 -140.98
N VAL A 8 8.60 -39.46 -141.52
CA VAL A 8 9.72 -38.54 -141.22
C VAL A 8 9.47 -37.13 -141.75
N LEU A 9 8.81 -36.98 -142.90
CA LEU A 9 8.51 -35.68 -143.52
C LEU A 9 7.47 -34.84 -142.77
N ASN A 10 6.62 -35.48 -141.96
CA ASN A 10 5.57 -34.81 -141.17
C ASN A 10 5.88 -34.70 -139.68
N MET A 11 7.08 -35.12 -139.23
CA MET A 11 7.49 -34.98 -137.84
C MET A 11 7.83 -33.53 -137.50
N LYS A 12 7.49 -33.10 -136.28
CA LYS A 12 7.89 -31.77 -135.78
C LYS A 12 9.40 -31.78 -135.46
N PRO A 13 10.11 -30.63 -135.53
CA PRO A 13 11.54 -30.55 -135.24
C PRO A 13 12.05 -31.30 -133.99
N PRO A 14 11.38 -31.28 -132.81
CA PRO A 14 11.81 -32.06 -131.64
C PRO A 14 11.62 -33.58 -131.81
N GLU A 15 10.67 -34.03 -132.63
CA GLU A 15 10.45 -35.44 -132.94
C GLU A 15 11.51 -35.96 -133.93
N ILE A 16 11.92 -35.12 -134.88
CA ILE A 16 13.06 -35.38 -135.78
C ILE A 16 14.36 -35.48 -134.97
N LEU A 17 14.58 -34.55 -134.02
CA LEU A 17 15.73 -34.58 -133.13
C LEU A 17 15.75 -35.88 -132.29
N ALA A 18 14.63 -36.25 -131.68
CA ALA A 18 14.51 -37.49 -130.92
C ALA A 18 14.76 -38.74 -131.78
N MET A 19 14.35 -38.74 -133.05
CA MET A 19 14.60 -39.83 -133.98
C MET A 19 16.09 -39.95 -134.35
N ILE A 20 16.78 -38.82 -134.55
CA ILE A 20 18.23 -38.78 -134.80
C ILE A 20 19.02 -39.22 -133.56
N GLU A 21 18.62 -38.77 -132.37
CA GLU A 21 19.23 -39.16 -131.09
C GLU A 21 19.02 -40.65 -130.77
N GLU A 22 17.91 -41.24 -131.20
CA GLU A 22 17.65 -42.67 -131.08
C GLU A 22 18.51 -43.49 -132.06
N ALA A 23 18.69 -43.01 -133.30
CA ALA A 23 19.57 -43.63 -134.29
C ALA A 23 21.07 -43.52 -133.92
N ALA A 24 21.47 -42.41 -133.28
CA ALA A 24 22.83 -42.20 -132.75
C ALA A 24 23.07 -42.86 -131.38
N GLY A 25 22.04 -43.44 -130.75
CA GLY A 25 22.12 -44.11 -129.45
C GLY A 25 22.26 -43.16 -128.24
N THR A 26 22.14 -41.84 -128.43
CA THR A 26 22.37 -40.81 -127.39
C THR A 26 21.10 -40.44 -126.60
N ARG A 27 19.91 -40.86 -127.05
CA ARG A 27 18.61 -40.55 -126.41
C ARG A 27 18.52 -40.97 -124.94
N MET A 28 19.02 -42.16 -124.58
CA MET A 28 19.07 -42.63 -123.19
C MET A 28 19.89 -41.70 -122.28
N PHE A 29 20.95 -41.08 -122.82
CA PHE A 29 21.81 -40.18 -122.06
C PHE A 29 21.13 -38.83 -121.83
N GLU A 30 20.47 -38.25 -122.85
CA GLU A 30 19.71 -36.99 -122.71
C GLU A 30 18.51 -37.16 -121.76
N GLU A 31 17.77 -38.27 -121.80
CA GLU A 31 16.70 -38.53 -120.83
C GLU A 31 17.22 -38.67 -119.39
N LYS A 32 18.33 -39.39 -119.17
CA LYS A 32 18.97 -39.50 -117.84
C LYS A 32 19.47 -38.15 -117.35
N LYS A 33 20.07 -37.34 -118.22
CA LYS A 33 20.52 -35.97 -117.94
C LYS A 33 19.35 -35.06 -117.57
N LYS A 34 18.21 -35.14 -118.27
CA LYS A 34 17.01 -34.36 -117.94
C LYS A 34 16.41 -34.79 -116.60
N LYS A 35 16.25 -36.09 -116.35
CA LYS A 35 15.78 -36.63 -115.06
C LYS A 35 16.72 -36.26 -113.91
N ALA A 36 18.03 -36.30 -114.13
CA ALA A 36 19.02 -35.87 -113.14
C ALA A 36 18.91 -34.37 -112.85
N LYS A 37 18.75 -33.51 -113.88
CA LYS A 37 18.52 -32.07 -113.71
C LYS A 37 17.23 -31.76 -112.96
N GLU A 38 16.12 -32.43 -113.29
CA GLU A 38 14.86 -32.26 -112.56
C GLU A 38 14.97 -32.73 -111.10
N THR A 39 15.73 -33.80 -110.86
CA THR A 39 15.99 -34.30 -109.50
C THR A 39 16.88 -33.33 -108.71
N MET A 40 17.93 -32.78 -109.34
CA MET A 40 18.77 -31.73 -108.76
C MET A 40 17.92 -30.51 -108.41
N ALA A 41 17.12 -29.98 -109.34
CA ALA A 41 16.26 -28.82 -109.08
C ALA A 41 15.27 -29.07 -107.92
N LYS A 42 14.70 -30.28 -107.80
CA LYS A 42 13.84 -30.64 -106.65
C LYS A 42 14.62 -30.74 -105.34
N LYS A 43 15.87 -31.21 -105.37
CA LYS A 43 16.75 -31.29 -104.19
C LYS A 43 17.27 -29.92 -103.77
N ASP A 44 17.58 -29.06 -104.73
CA ASP A 44 18.01 -27.68 -104.51
C ASP A 44 16.89 -26.86 -103.87
N LYS A 45 15.65 -26.95 -104.38
CA LYS A 45 14.49 -26.34 -103.72
C LYS A 45 14.28 -26.84 -102.28
N LYS A 46 14.40 -28.15 -102.05
CA LYS A 46 14.31 -28.70 -100.70
C LYS A 46 15.45 -28.22 -99.79
N LEU A 47 16.66 -28.04 -100.33
CA LEU A 47 17.78 -27.47 -99.59
C LEU A 47 17.52 -26.01 -99.25
N GLU A 48 16.97 -25.22 -100.17
CA GLU A 48 16.56 -23.83 -99.92
C GLU A 48 15.50 -23.77 -98.81
N GLU A 49 14.43 -24.58 -98.90
CA GLU A 49 13.38 -24.67 -97.86
C GLU A 49 13.97 -25.07 -96.49
N ILE A 50 14.81 -26.10 -96.44
CA ILE A 50 15.47 -26.54 -95.20
C ILE A 50 16.38 -25.44 -94.65
N SER A 51 17.11 -24.73 -95.52
CA SER A 51 17.99 -23.63 -95.12
C SER A 51 17.20 -22.42 -94.59
N SER A 52 16.03 -22.13 -95.17
CA SER A 52 15.12 -21.08 -94.70
C SER A 52 14.60 -21.42 -93.31
N ILE A 53 14.08 -22.63 -93.11
CA ILE A 53 13.60 -23.09 -91.79
C ILE A 53 14.71 -23.06 -90.74
N LEU A 54 15.93 -23.49 -91.12
CA LEU A 54 17.08 -23.44 -90.23
C LEU A 54 17.43 -21.99 -89.83
N ASN A 55 17.44 -21.05 -90.78
CA ASN A 55 17.85 -19.66 -90.55
C ASN A 55 16.77 -18.79 -89.90
N GLU A 56 15.50 -18.97 -90.28
CA GLU A 56 14.40 -18.12 -89.83
C GLU A 56 13.80 -18.61 -88.52
N GLU A 57 13.75 -19.93 -88.29
CA GLU A 57 13.09 -20.50 -87.11
C GLU A 57 14.05 -21.16 -86.11
N ILE A 58 14.92 -22.05 -86.59
CA ILE A 58 15.72 -22.91 -85.70
C ILE A 58 16.86 -22.11 -85.05
N PHE A 59 17.71 -21.43 -85.82
CA PHE A 59 18.84 -20.67 -85.27
C PHE A 59 18.39 -19.56 -84.30
N PRO A 60 17.35 -18.74 -84.60
CA PRO A 60 16.89 -17.71 -83.67
C PRO A 60 16.31 -18.29 -82.37
N LYS A 61 15.60 -19.44 -82.43
CA LYS A 61 15.17 -20.16 -81.22
C LYS A 61 16.36 -20.68 -80.42
N LEU A 62 17.36 -21.23 -81.10
CA LEU A 62 18.56 -21.79 -80.48
C LEU A 62 19.40 -20.70 -79.80
N ASP A 63 19.52 -19.53 -80.42
CA ASP A 63 20.20 -18.38 -79.82
C ASP A 63 19.40 -17.77 -78.66
N LYS A 64 18.07 -17.69 -78.75
CA LYS A 64 17.22 -17.34 -77.59
C LYS A 64 17.42 -18.30 -76.43
N LEU A 65 17.41 -19.62 -76.68
CA LEU A 65 17.65 -20.64 -75.66
C LEU A 65 19.07 -20.55 -75.08
N ARG A 66 20.07 -20.24 -75.90
CA ARG A 66 21.45 -20.00 -75.42
C ARG A 66 21.53 -18.77 -74.50
N ASN A 67 20.83 -17.69 -74.84
CA ASN A 67 20.79 -16.48 -74.00
C ASN A 67 20.05 -16.75 -72.68
N GLN A 68 18.89 -17.40 -72.73
CA GLN A 68 18.15 -17.82 -71.53
C GLN A 68 18.99 -18.74 -70.65
N LYS A 69 19.76 -19.67 -71.23
CA LYS A 69 20.69 -20.52 -70.48
C LYS A 69 21.79 -19.70 -69.81
N LYS A 70 22.36 -18.69 -70.48
CA LYS A 70 23.37 -17.81 -69.89
C LYS A 70 22.79 -17.02 -68.71
N GLU A 71 21.63 -16.40 -68.90
CA GLU A 71 20.91 -15.66 -67.85
C GLU A 71 20.57 -16.56 -66.65
N PHE A 72 20.12 -17.80 -66.90
CA PHE A 72 19.82 -18.75 -65.83
C PHE A 72 21.08 -19.17 -65.05
N ILE A 73 22.21 -19.37 -65.73
CA ILE A 73 23.49 -19.68 -65.06
C ILE A 73 23.96 -18.48 -64.21
N GLU A 74 23.78 -17.25 -64.69
CA GLU A 74 24.08 -16.05 -63.91
C GLU A 74 23.15 -15.90 -62.71
N TYR A 75 21.84 -16.11 -62.90
CA TYR A 75 20.87 -16.14 -61.80
C TYR A 75 21.26 -17.18 -60.74
N GLN A 76 21.61 -18.40 -61.14
CA GLN A 76 22.00 -19.46 -60.22
C GLN A 76 23.26 -19.09 -59.42
N LYS A 77 24.25 -18.46 -60.08
CA LYS A 77 25.44 -17.93 -59.39
C LYS A 77 25.06 -16.87 -58.36
N ILE A 78 24.26 -15.87 -58.76
CA ILE A 78 23.81 -14.80 -57.88
C ILE A 78 23.02 -15.37 -56.70
N GLU A 79 22.13 -16.33 -56.93
CA GLU A 79 21.35 -16.99 -55.89
C GLU A 79 22.24 -17.71 -54.87
N THR A 80 23.26 -18.45 -55.33
CA THR A 80 24.22 -19.10 -54.43
C THR A 80 25.07 -18.11 -53.64
N GLU A 81 25.51 -17.01 -54.25
CA GLU A 81 26.25 -15.95 -53.55
C GLU A 81 25.37 -15.23 -52.52
N LEU A 82 24.11 -14.96 -52.86
CA LEU A 82 23.15 -14.30 -51.99
C LEU A 82 22.83 -15.17 -50.77
N ASP A 83 22.66 -16.48 -50.95
CA ASP A 83 22.49 -17.44 -49.85
C ASP A 83 23.72 -17.54 -48.96
N TYR A 84 24.92 -17.52 -49.54
CA TYR A 84 26.17 -17.48 -48.78
C TYR A 84 26.27 -16.21 -47.93
N LEU A 85 26.02 -15.04 -48.53
CA LEU A 85 26.05 -13.74 -47.84
C LEU A 85 25.00 -13.66 -46.72
N LYS A 86 23.78 -14.15 -46.96
CA LYS A 86 22.73 -14.23 -45.92
C LYS A 86 23.17 -15.05 -44.72
N ARG A 87 23.77 -16.23 -44.94
CA ARG A 87 24.30 -17.08 -43.86
C ARG A 87 25.40 -16.36 -43.08
N LEU A 88 26.26 -15.62 -43.79
CA LEU A 88 27.35 -14.87 -43.17
C LEU A 88 26.85 -13.72 -42.29
N ILE A 89 25.82 -12.99 -42.73
CA ILE A 89 25.16 -11.95 -41.92
C ILE A 89 24.54 -12.56 -40.67
N ILE A 90 23.80 -13.67 -40.79
CA ILE A 90 23.17 -14.33 -39.63
C ILE A 90 24.24 -14.82 -38.65
N ALA A 91 25.35 -15.38 -39.14
CA ALA A 91 26.46 -15.82 -38.29
C ALA A 91 27.12 -14.64 -37.55
N TYR A 92 27.31 -13.50 -38.24
CA TYR A 92 27.85 -12.29 -37.66
C TYR A 92 26.92 -11.69 -36.58
N ASP A 93 25.62 -11.63 -36.86
CA ASP A 93 24.62 -11.17 -35.89
C ASP A 93 24.58 -12.09 -34.65
N PHE A 94 24.71 -13.40 -34.85
CA PHE A 94 24.80 -14.35 -33.75
C PHE A 94 26.04 -14.12 -32.89
N GLN A 95 27.21 -13.95 -33.52
CA GLN A 95 28.48 -13.67 -32.85
C GLN A 95 28.41 -12.39 -32.01
N ILE A 96 27.92 -11.27 -32.57
CA ILE A 96 27.77 -10.01 -31.82
C ILE A 96 26.84 -10.17 -30.62
N ASN A 97 25.70 -10.85 -30.80
CA ASN A 97 24.75 -11.03 -29.71
C ASN A 97 25.32 -11.93 -28.61
N GLN A 98 26.12 -12.92 -28.97
CA GLN A 98 26.82 -13.77 -28.01
C GLN A 98 27.88 -12.98 -27.22
N GLU A 99 28.70 -12.17 -27.90
CA GLU A 99 29.66 -11.28 -27.22
C GLU A 99 28.95 -10.26 -26.29
N ARG A 100 27.78 -9.75 -26.70
CA ARG A 100 26.97 -8.85 -25.88
C ARG A 100 26.41 -9.53 -24.64
N LEU A 101 25.99 -10.78 -24.76
CA LEU A 101 25.52 -11.59 -23.63
C LEU A 101 26.67 -11.84 -22.65
N GLU A 102 27.84 -12.27 -23.14
CA GLU A 102 29.02 -12.52 -22.29
C GLU A 102 29.46 -11.27 -21.53
N ARG A 103 29.43 -10.09 -22.16
CA ARG A 103 29.70 -8.82 -21.45
C ARG A 103 28.66 -8.51 -20.39
N SER A 104 27.39 -8.71 -20.69
CA SER A 104 26.30 -8.50 -19.72
C SER A 104 26.40 -9.43 -18.51
N ASP A 105 26.79 -10.69 -18.73
CA ASP A 105 27.01 -11.67 -17.66
C ASP A 105 28.22 -11.31 -16.80
N GLN A 106 29.31 -10.85 -17.42
CA GLN A 106 30.49 -10.35 -16.69
C GLN A 106 30.15 -9.13 -15.84
N ASP A 107 29.41 -8.16 -16.38
CA ASP A 107 28.97 -6.98 -15.64
C ASP A 107 28.07 -7.38 -14.46
N LEU A 108 27.15 -8.32 -14.66
CA LEU A 108 26.28 -8.84 -13.61
C LEU A 108 27.08 -9.52 -12.49
N GLN A 109 28.09 -10.33 -12.82
CA GLN A 109 28.98 -10.95 -11.83
C GLN A 109 29.77 -9.90 -11.03
N VAL A 110 30.33 -8.88 -11.69
CA VAL A 110 31.06 -7.80 -11.00
C VAL A 110 30.13 -7.06 -10.05
N LYS A 111 28.91 -6.76 -10.47
CA LYS A 111 27.91 -6.07 -9.65
C LYS A 111 27.44 -6.91 -8.46
N GLN A 112 27.26 -8.23 -8.64
CA GLN A 112 26.99 -9.16 -7.54
C GLN A 112 28.13 -9.18 -6.51
N GLN A 113 29.38 -9.26 -6.97
CA GLN A 113 30.54 -9.22 -6.07
C GLN A 113 30.62 -7.91 -5.28
N VAL A 114 30.30 -6.77 -5.92
CA VAL A 114 30.25 -5.46 -5.25
C VAL A 114 29.14 -5.45 -4.19
N LEU A 115 27.96 -6.00 -4.47
CA LEU A 115 26.88 -6.12 -3.49
C LEU A 115 27.25 -7.02 -2.31
N ASP A 116 27.92 -8.14 -2.55
CA ASP A 116 28.38 -9.03 -1.49
C ASP A 116 29.41 -8.35 -0.59
N GLN A 117 30.36 -7.61 -1.18
CA GLN A 117 31.30 -6.79 -0.43
C GLN A 117 30.59 -5.69 0.38
N LEU A 118 29.53 -5.10 -0.17
CA LEU A 118 28.71 -4.11 0.52
C LEU A 118 27.95 -4.71 1.70
N ASN A 119 27.35 -5.89 1.52
CA ASN A 119 26.64 -6.63 2.56
C ASN A 119 27.59 -7.02 3.70
N ASN A 120 28.80 -7.48 3.38
CA ASN A 120 29.80 -7.80 4.41
C ASN A 120 30.18 -6.56 5.22
N LYS A 121 30.46 -5.42 4.57
CA LYS A 121 30.73 -4.15 5.28
C LYS A 121 29.53 -3.65 6.08
N TYR A 122 28.31 -3.85 5.58
CA TYR A 122 27.09 -3.51 6.32
C TYR A 122 26.98 -4.32 7.62
N ASN A 123 27.24 -5.63 7.55
CA ASN A 123 27.23 -6.52 8.71
C ASN A 123 28.33 -6.13 9.72
N GLU A 124 29.55 -5.85 9.24
CA GLU A 124 30.64 -5.34 10.08
C GLU A 124 30.24 -4.05 10.83
N PHE A 125 29.62 -3.09 10.14
CA PHE A 125 29.16 -1.85 10.78
C PHE A 125 28.00 -2.09 11.75
N GLU A 126 27.12 -3.06 11.49
CA GLU A 126 26.04 -3.40 12.40
C GLU A 126 26.56 -4.05 13.69
N GLU A 127 27.57 -4.92 13.59
CA GLU A 127 28.25 -5.49 14.75
C GLU A 127 28.99 -4.41 15.55
N GLN A 128 29.74 -3.53 14.88
CA GLN A 128 30.41 -2.39 15.53
C GLN A 128 29.41 -1.48 16.25
N LYS A 129 28.25 -1.21 15.63
CA LYS A 129 27.18 -0.43 16.25
C LYS A 129 26.66 -1.13 17.52
N LYS A 130 26.38 -2.43 17.46
CA LYS A 130 25.92 -3.21 18.63
C LYS A 130 26.95 -3.22 19.76
N LEU A 131 28.24 -3.32 19.43
CA LEU A 131 29.32 -3.22 20.41
C LEU A 131 29.36 -1.84 21.07
N MET A 132 29.31 -0.76 20.29
CA MET A 132 29.30 0.60 20.84
C MET A 132 28.04 0.90 21.66
N GLU A 133 26.87 0.39 21.29
CA GLU A 133 25.65 0.52 22.10
C GLU A 133 25.77 -0.22 23.44
N LYS A 134 26.44 -1.38 23.46
CA LYS A 134 26.75 -2.10 24.70
C LYS A 134 27.74 -1.30 25.56
N GLU A 135 28.82 -0.78 24.98
CA GLU A 135 29.79 0.05 25.68
C GLU A 135 29.14 1.32 26.27
N ILE A 136 28.26 1.99 25.51
CA ILE A 136 27.48 3.12 26.04
C ILE A 136 26.65 2.69 27.23
N ASN A 137 25.93 1.57 27.13
CA ASN A 137 25.09 1.07 28.23
C ASN A 137 25.91 0.68 29.46
N GLU A 138 27.08 0.07 29.29
CA GLU A 138 27.98 -0.26 30.40
C GLU A 138 28.53 1.00 31.07
N ILE A 139 28.93 2.00 30.28
CA ILE A 139 29.43 3.28 30.77
C ILE A 139 28.31 4.10 31.44
N THR A 140 27.07 4.07 30.95
CA THR A 140 25.93 4.72 31.63
C THR A 140 25.57 4.02 32.95
N LEU A 141 25.68 2.69 33.01
CA LEU A 141 25.47 1.94 34.25
C LEU A 141 26.59 2.22 35.27
N HIS A 142 27.84 2.37 34.80
CA HIS A 142 28.96 2.84 35.62
C HIS A 142 28.78 4.29 36.07
N ARG A 143 28.23 5.16 35.21
CA ARG A 143 27.86 6.54 35.55
C ARG A 143 26.84 6.60 36.68
N GLU A 144 25.80 5.76 36.67
CA GLU A 144 24.81 5.68 37.78
C GLU A 144 25.43 5.18 39.09
N LYS A 145 26.42 4.29 39.01
CA LYS A 145 27.14 3.79 40.18
C LYS A 145 28.09 4.84 40.76
N GLU A 146 28.82 5.58 39.92
CA GLU A 146 29.79 6.59 40.39
C GLU A 146 29.18 7.95 40.73
N LEU A 147 27.98 8.29 40.23
CA LEU A 147 27.19 9.42 40.72
C LEU A 147 26.86 9.30 42.22
N LYS A 148 26.88 8.07 42.76
CA LYS A 148 26.71 7.79 44.19
C LYS A 148 28.02 7.89 44.99
N THR A 149 29.18 7.91 44.33
CA THR A 149 30.52 7.81 44.96
C THR A 149 31.43 9.02 44.71
N GLY A 150 31.04 9.96 43.85
CA GLY A 150 31.62 11.31 43.77
C GLY A 150 33.12 11.37 43.45
N GLY A 151 33.50 11.22 42.18
CA GLY A 151 34.89 11.49 41.78
C GLY A 151 35.23 11.54 40.28
N ARG A 152 34.59 10.75 39.42
CA ARG A 152 35.04 10.53 38.02
C ARG A 152 34.01 10.84 36.93
N PHE A 153 33.01 11.64 37.27
CA PHE A 153 31.89 11.96 36.38
C PHE A 153 32.30 12.69 35.08
N GLN A 154 33.32 13.56 35.14
CA GLN A 154 33.74 14.36 33.97
C GLN A 154 34.47 13.52 32.90
N GLU A 155 35.33 12.59 33.30
CA GLU A 155 36.03 11.67 32.38
C GLU A 155 35.04 10.72 31.68
N LEU A 156 34.04 10.23 32.43
CA LEU A 156 32.94 9.42 31.88
C LEU A 156 32.06 10.23 30.91
N ASP A 157 31.85 11.53 31.15
CA ASP A 157 31.06 12.38 30.24
C ASP A 157 31.81 12.69 28.93
N GLU A 158 33.13 12.85 28.98
CA GLU A 158 33.96 13.02 27.78
C GLU A 158 34.01 11.75 26.93
N THR A 159 34.19 10.58 27.54
CA THR A 159 34.18 9.29 26.83
C THR A 159 32.81 9.00 26.20
N VAL A 160 31.70 9.29 26.89
CA VAL A 160 30.35 9.18 26.30
C VAL A 160 30.17 10.12 25.11
N LYS A 161 30.66 11.36 25.18
CA LYS A 161 30.60 12.31 24.06
C LYS A 161 31.45 11.84 22.86
N GLU A 162 32.61 11.26 23.11
CA GLU A 162 33.48 10.74 22.05
C GLU A 162 32.87 9.52 21.36
N ILE A 163 32.35 8.57 22.13
CA ILE A 163 31.64 7.39 21.60
C ILE A 163 30.37 7.84 20.84
N SER A 164 29.63 8.82 21.36
CA SER A 164 28.46 9.39 20.68
C SER A 164 28.81 10.01 19.32
N ARG A 165 29.94 10.74 19.24
CA ARG A 165 30.44 11.30 17.97
C ARG A 165 30.85 10.19 16.97
N ARG A 166 31.50 9.12 17.44
CA ARG A 166 31.83 7.95 16.59
C ARG A 166 30.56 7.24 16.12
N LEU A 167 29.55 7.11 16.98
CA LEU A 167 28.27 6.50 16.64
C LEU A 167 27.54 7.30 15.56
N VAL A 168 27.52 8.64 15.66
CA VAL A 168 26.97 9.50 14.60
C VAL A 168 27.72 9.33 13.29
N LYS A 169 29.07 9.29 13.30
CA LYS A 169 29.87 9.03 12.09
C LYS A 169 29.55 7.68 11.45
N ILE A 170 29.51 6.60 12.24
CA ILE A 170 29.17 5.25 11.76
C ILE A 170 27.74 5.23 11.21
N LYS A 171 26.80 5.91 11.86
CA LYS A 171 25.42 6.03 11.38
C LYS A 171 25.35 6.73 10.03
N THR A 172 26.06 7.85 9.85
CA THR A 172 26.12 8.54 8.55
C THR A 172 26.78 7.70 7.46
N GLN A 173 27.84 6.94 7.79
CA GLN A 173 28.46 6.01 6.84
C GLN A 173 27.54 4.85 6.47
N LYS A 174 26.77 4.34 7.45
CA LYS A 174 25.74 3.32 7.23
C LYS A 174 24.65 3.83 6.30
N ASP A 175 24.13 5.02 6.54
CA ASP A 175 23.06 5.62 5.73
C ASP A 175 23.51 5.84 4.29
N LEU A 176 24.72 6.40 4.08
CA LEU A 176 25.31 6.53 2.74
C LEU A 176 25.50 5.18 2.03
N LYS A 177 25.85 4.13 2.78
CA LYS A 177 26.02 2.78 2.21
C LYS A 177 24.67 2.14 1.86
N ILE A 178 23.63 2.35 2.66
CA ILE A 178 22.26 1.90 2.38
C ILE A 178 21.76 2.56 1.08
N ASP A 179 22.00 3.86 0.90
CA ASP A 179 21.59 4.55 -0.32
C ASP A 179 22.37 4.03 -1.54
N SER A 180 23.67 3.77 -1.41
CA SER A 180 24.45 3.09 -2.47
C SER A 180 23.93 1.67 -2.77
N MET A 181 23.53 0.90 -1.75
CA MET A 181 22.94 -0.43 -1.95
C MET A 181 21.60 -0.35 -2.68
N ARG A 182 20.78 0.67 -2.39
CA ARG A 182 19.49 0.87 -3.06
C ARG A 182 19.66 1.24 -4.53
N GLU A 183 20.63 2.09 -4.86
CA GLU A 183 20.95 2.41 -6.25
C GLU A 183 21.46 1.18 -7.00
N GLU A 184 22.36 0.42 -6.39
CA GLU A 184 22.93 -0.77 -7.02
C GLU A 184 21.89 -1.90 -7.17
N ALA A 185 20.99 -2.08 -6.21
CA ALA A 185 19.88 -3.02 -6.30
C ALA A 185 18.91 -2.68 -7.45
N LYS A 186 18.58 -1.39 -7.63
CA LYS A 186 17.78 -0.94 -8.78
C LYS A 186 18.49 -1.18 -10.11
N SER A 187 19.80 -0.92 -10.15
CA SER A 187 20.61 -1.22 -11.35
C SER A 187 20.60 -2.71 -11.66
N LEU A 188 20.67 -3.58 -10.64
CA LEU A 188 20.67 -5.03 -10.80
C LEU A 188 19.32 -5.54 -11.30
N GLU A 189 18.21 -5.00 -10.77
CA GLU A 189 16.86 -5.32 -11.27
C GLU A 189 16.68 -4.94 -12.74
N SER A 190 17.22 -3.78 -13.16
CA SER A 190 17.20 -3.38 -14.57
C SER A 190 18.08 -4.26 -15.48
N LEU A 191 19.20 -4.77 -14.97
CA LEU A 191 20.07 -5.69 -15.70
C LEU A 191 19.45 -7.10 -15.80
N GLU A 192 18.81 -7.60 -14.74
CA GLU A 192 18.10 -8.88 -14.76
C GLU A 192 16.92 -8.88 -15.73
N THR A 193 16.18 -7.77 -15.80
CA THR A 193 15.07 -7.64 -16.76
C THR A 193 15.59 -7.65 -18.19
N ASN A 194 16.69 -6.92 -18.46
CA ASN A 194 17.36 -6.94 -19.78
C ASN A 194 17.90 -8.34 -20.13
N ALA A 195 18.53 -9.04 -19.19
CA ALA A 195 19.03 -10.40 -19.41
C ALA A 195 17.89 -11.38 -19.75
N LYS A 196 16.78 -11.32 -19.01
CA LYS A 196 15.56 -12.12 -19.29
C LYS A 196 14.95 -11.81 -20.66
N GLU A 197 15.00 -10.56 -21.11
CA GLU A 197 14.53 -10.18 -22.44
C GLU A 197 15.43 -10.76 -23.54
N VAL A 198 16.75 -10.65 -23.40
CA VAL A 198 17.71 -11.23 -24.36
C VAL A 198 17.59 -12.76 -24.42
N GLU A 199 17.41 -13.43 -23.28
CA GLU A 199 17.22 -14.87 -23.21
C GLU A 199 15.92 -15.33 -23.90
N LYS A 200 14.84 -14.55 -23.77
CA LYS A 200 13.60 -14.76 -24.53
C LYS A 200 13.79 -14.60 -26.04
N VAL A 201 14.64 -13.67 -26.47
CA VAL A 201 14.94 -13.48 -27.90
C VAL A 201 15.77 -14.65 -28.44
N ILE A 202 16.79 -15.09 -27.70
CA ILE A 202 17.63 -16.23 -28.07
C ILE A 202 16.80 -17.52 -28.14
N SER A 203 15.96 -17.80 -27.15
CA SER A 203 15.11 -19.00 -27.14
C SER A 203 14.13 -19.03 -28.32
N LYS A 204 13.52 -17.90 -28.68
CA LYS A 204 12.68 -17.78 -29.89
C LYS A 204 13.47 -18.08 -31.16
N LYS A 205 14.66 -17.47 -31.32
CA LYS A 205 15.52 -17.70 -32.49
C LYS A 205 16.02 -19.14 -32.59
N LYS A 206 16.32 -19.77 -31.46
CA LYS A 206 16.69 -21.19 -31.40
C LYS A 206 15.53 -22.10 -31.80
N HIS A 207 14.31 -21.80 -31.36
CA HIS A 207 13.14 -22.55 -31.78
C HIS A 207 12.83 -22.40 -33.27
N GLU A 208 12.95 -21.18 -33.82
CA GLU A 208 12.84 -20.92 -35.27
C GLU A 208 13.88 -21.72 -36.06
N PHE A 209 15.12 -21.79 -35.57
CA PHE A 209 16.20 -22.58 -36.18
C PHE A 209 15.90 -24.09 -36.15
N ASP A 210 15.48 -24.64 -35.02
CA ASP A 210 15.16 -26.08 -34.91
C ASP A 210 13.98 -26.47 -35.81
N MET A 211 12.97 -25.60 -35.92
CA MET A 211 11.85 -25.79 -36.85
C MET A 211 12.29 -25.75 -38.31
N ALA A 212 13.18 -24.81 -38.67
CA ALA A 212 13.74 -24.72 -40.01
C ALA A 212 14.61 -25.95 -40.34
N ASN A 213 15.42 -26.42 -39.40
CA ASN A 213 16.23 -27.63 -39.57
C ASN A 213 15.40 -28.89 -39.76
N LYS A 214 14.32 -29.07 -38.98
CA LYS A 214 13.40 -30.21 -39.16
C LYS A 214 12.79 -30.22 -40.56
N LYS A 215 12.31 -29.06 -41.05
CA LYS A 215 11.81 -28.92 -42.42
C LYS A 215 12.89 -29.25 -43.46
N LEU A 216 14.13 -28.85 -43.21
CA LEU A 216 15.26 -29.12 -44.11
C LEU A 216 15.60 -30.62 -44.15
N GLU A 217 15.56 -31.31 -43.01
CA GLU A 217 15.70 -32.77 -42.93
C GLU A 217 14.58 -33.51 -43.68
N GLU A 218 13.32 -33.09 -43.50
CA GLU A 218 12.17 -33.65 -44.21
C GLU A 218 12.31 -33.48 -45.74
N ILE A 219 12.72 -32.29 -46.20
CA ILE A 219 12.95 -32.01 -47.62
C ILE A 219 14.13 -32.85 -48.16
N LYS A 220 15.21 -33.02 -47.39
CA LYS A 220 16.35 -33.87 -47.78
C LYS A 220 15.94 -35.33 -47.93
N LEU A 221 15.17 -35.87 -46.99
CA LEU A 221 14.67 -37.24 -47.05
C LEU A 221 13.76 -37.44 -48.27
N SER A 222 12.80 -36.53 -48.50
CA SER A 222 11.93 -36.56 -49.67
C SER A 222 12.72 -36.47 -50.99
N HIS A 223 13.74 -35.61 -51.05
CA HIS A 223 14.61 -35.50 -52.22
C HIS A 223 15.40 -36.80 -52.47
N GLN A 224 15.94 -37.42 -51.43
CA GLN A 224 16.65 -38.71 -51.56
C GLN A 224 15.72 -39.84 -52.02
N GLU A 225 14.47 -39.87 -51.57
CA GLU A 225 13.48 -40.83 -52.05
C GLU A 225 13.15 -40.63 -53.54
N GLU A 226 12.94 -39.39 -53.97
CA GLU A 226 12.68 -39.07 -55.38
C GLU A 226 13.89 -39.38 -56.28
N VAL A 227 15.11 -39.14 -55.81
CA VAL A 227 16.35 -39.51 -56.52
C VAL A 227 16.47 -41.03 -56.66
N LYS A 228 16.14 -41.81 -55.62
CA LYS A 228 16.13 -43.28 -55.71
C LYS A 228 15.06 -43.80 -56.67
N LYS A 229 13.86 -43.20 -56.66
CA LYS A 229 12.78 -43.56 -57.61
C LYS A 229 13.18 -43.28 -59.05
N THR A 230 13.81 -42.13 -59.30
CA THR A 230 14.28 -41.76 -60.64
C THR A 230 15.41 -42.66 -61.12
N GLN A 231 16.38 -43.00 -60.26
CA GLN A 231 17.43 -43.99 -60.59
C GLN A 231 16.84 -45.37 -60.90
N ASN A 232 15.88 -45.85 -60.11
CA ASN A 232 15.22 -47.14 -60.36
C ASN A 232 14.41 -47.12 -61.67
N LEU A 233 13.76 -45.99 -61.99
CA LEU A 233 13.03 -45.81 -63.26
C LEU A 233 13.97 -45.70 -64.46
N GLU A 234 15.14 -45.07 -64.30
CA GLU A 234 16.19 -45.01 -65.32
C GLU A 234 16.79 -46.40 -65.58
N GLU A 235 17.08 -47.18 -64.54
CA GLU A 235 17.56 -48.57 -64.68
C GLU A 235 16.49 -49.45 -65.35
N LEU A 236 15.21 -49.25 -65.03
CA LEU A 236 14.09 -49.94 -65.67
C LEU A 236 13.93 -49.54 -67.15
N LEU A 237 14.08 -48.26 -67.47
CA LEU A 237 14.07 -47.77 -68.84
C LEU A 237 15.27 -48.30 -69.63
N GLN A 238 16.45 -48.33 -69.02
CA GLN A 238 17.68 -48.82 -69.65
C GLN A 238 17.58 -50.31 -69.96
N THR A 239 17.03 -51.11 -69.04
CA THR A 239 16.77 -52.55 -69.25
C THR A 239 15.71 -52.80 -70.34
N LEU A 240 14.64 -52.00 -70.40
CA LEU A 240 13.63 -52.06 -71.45
C LEU A 240 14.14 -51.64 -72.83
N THR A 241 15.00 -50.61 -72.90
CA THR A 241 15.45 -50.03 -74.18
C THR A 241 16.59 -50.82 -74.81
N THR A 242 17.48 -51.41 -74.00
CA THR A 242 18.65 -52.14 -74.51
C THR A 242 18.43 -53.64 -74.63
N GLY A 243 17.38 -54.20 -74.01
CA GLY A 243 17.11 -55.64 -74.04
C GLY A 243 18.22 -56.51 -73.44
N MET A 244 19.22 -55.89 -72.80
CA MET A 244 20.34 -56.55 -72.16
C MET A 244 20.18 -56.40 -70.65
N ALA A 245 19.95 -57.53 -69.99
CA ALA A 245 20.20 -57.65 -68.56
C ALA A 245 21.70 -57.39 -68.33
N ALA A 246 22.04 -56.17 -67.91
CA ALA A 246 23.41 -55.84 -67.54
C ALA A 246 23.68 -56.41 -66.14
N LYS A 247 24.40 -57.54 -66.12
CA LYS A 247 25.05 -58.27 -65.01
C LYS A 247 24.40 -59.63 -64.72
N GLU A 248 25.18 -60.68 -64.97
CA GLU A 248 24.93 -62.05 -64.46
C GLU A 248 24.67 -61.98 -62.95
N GLY A 249 23.42 -62.28 -62.56
CA GLY A 249 23.01 -62.37 -61.15
C GLY A 249 21.70 -61.65 -60.77
N HIS A 250 21.12 -60.83 -61.64
CA HIS A 250 19.85 -60.14 -61.35
C HIS A 250 18.72 -60.59 -62.29
N GLU A 251 17.99 -61.64 -61.90
CA GLU A 251 16.63 -61.91 -62.40
C GLU A 251 15.63 -60.92 -61.76
N ASN A 252 15.75 -59.62 -62.07
CA ASN A 252 14.93 -58.59 -61.43
C ASN A 252 13.87 -58.04 -62.39
N GLY A 253 12.61 -58.11 -61.94
CA GLY A 253 11.49 -57.41 -62.57
C GLY A 253 10.19 -57.69 -61.82
N TYR A 254 9.74 -58.95 -61.81
CA TYR A 254 8.44 -59.31 -61.23
C TYR A 254 8.52 -60.26 -60.02
N MET A 255 9.47 -61.21 -59.96
CA MET A 255 9.59 -62.10 -58.79
C MET A 255 10.08 -61.37 -57.53
N GLU A 256 11.05 -60.45 -57.68
CA GLU A 256 11.52 -59.60 -56.59
C GLU A 256 10.38 -58.70 -56.06
N GLN A 257 9.63 -58.04 -56.95
CA GLN A 257 8.47 -57.22 -56.59
C GLN A 257 7.35 -58.05 -55.93
N LEU A 258 7.18 -59.30 -56.32
CA LEU A 258 6.18 -60.20 -55.75
C LEU A 258 6.59 -60.71 -54.36
N ASN A 259 7.88 -60.94 -54.13
CA ASN A 259 8.40 -61.26 -52.80
C ASN A 259 8.43 -60.02 -51.88
N GLU A 260 8.77 -58.85 -52.41
CA GLU A 260 8.76 -57.58 -51.68
C GLU A 260 7.32 -57.22 -51.28
N SER A 261 6.35 -57.30 -52.20
CA SER A 261 4.94 -57.08 -51.89
C SER A 261 4.39 -58.10 -50.88
N LYS A 262 4.79 -59.37 -50.94
CA LYS A 262 4.45 -60.36 -49.90
C LYS A 262 5.03 -59.98 -48.53
N LYS A 263 6.30 -59.57 -48.46
CA LYS A 263 6.92 -59.08 -47.22
C LYS A 263 6.19 -57.84 -46.68
N GLN A 264 5.86 -56.88 -47.54
CA GLN A 264 5.09 -55.68 -47.18
C GLN A 264 3.70 -56.04 -46.64
N ILE A 265 2.99 -57.01 -47.24
CA ILE A 265 1.72 -57.52 -46.72
C ILE A 265 1.91 -58.16 -45.34
N THR A 266 3.00 -58.89 -45.13
CA THR A 266 3.25 -59.53 -43.83
C THR A 266 3.56 -58.50 -42.75
N ILE A 267 4.39 -57.51 -43.06
CA ILE A 267 4.74 -56.39 -42.18
C ILE A 267 3.49 -55.57 -41.85
N ALA A 268 2.72 -55.15 -42.86
CA ALA A 268 1.49 -54.40 -42.67
C ALA A 268 0.44 -55.18 -41.85
N SER A 269 0.36 -56.51 -42.02
CA SER A 269 -0.50 -57.37 -41.20
C SER A 269 -0.06 -57.36 -39.73
N THR A 270 1.25 -57.53 -39.47
CA THR A 270 1.78 -57.48 -38.10
C THR A 270 1.62 -56.10 -37.45
N GLU A 271 1.80 -55.02 -38.21
CA GLU A 271 1.57 -53.65 -37.73
C GLU A 271 0.10 -53.39 -37.41
N ASN A 272 -0.83 -53.93 -38.22
CA ASN A 272 -2.26 -53.82 -37.97
C ASN A 272 -2.66 -54.55 -36.69
N GLU A 273 -2.10 -55.73 -36.45
CA GLU A 273 -2.34 -56.49 -35.21
C GLU A 273 -1.76 -55.76 -33.99
N GLN A 274 -0.54 -55.23 -34.10
CA GLN A 274 0.07 -54.39 -33.06
C GLN A 274 -0.76 -53.13 -32.79
N ALA A 275 -1.25 -52.46 -33.83
CA ALA A 275 -2.11 -51.28 -33.71
C ALA A 275 -3.46 -51.64 -33.05
N ARG A 276 -4.05 -52.79 -33.37
CA ARG A 276 -5.27 -53.29 -32.72
C ARG A 276 -5.07 -53.50 -31.23
N ILE A 277 -3.98 -54.15 -30.83
CA ILE A 277 -3.61 -54.36 -29.42
C ILE A 277 -3.41 -53.01 -28.72
N LYS A 278 -2.70 -52.06 -29.37
CA LYS A 278 -2.47 -50.73 -28.83
C LYS A 278 -3.78 -49.93 -28.67
N ILE A 279 -4.69 -50.02 -29.63
CA ILE A 279 -6.04 -49.41 -29.54
C ILE A 279 -6.86 -50.05 -28.41
N SER A 280 -6.74 -51.35 -28.19
CA SER A 280 -7.38 -52.05 -27.06
C SER A 280 -6.91 -51.49 -25.72
N HIS A 281 -5.60 -51.45 -25.49
CA HIS A 281 -5.01 -50.90 -24.26
C HIS A 281 -5.38 -49.43 -24.07
N LEU A 282 -5.26 -48.60 -25.12
CA LEU A 282 -5.64 -47.19 -25.04
C LEU A 282 -7.13 -47.00 -24.74
N LYS A 283 -8.02 -47.90 -25.18
CA LYS A 283 -9.46 -47.85 -24.84
C LYS A 283 -9.73 -48.23 -23.39
N GLU A 284 -8.99 -49.18 -22.83
CA GLU A 284 -9.05 -49.51 -21.40
C GLU A 284 -8.52 -48.36 -20.55
N ASP A 285 -7.36 -47.79 -20.93
CA ASP A 285 -6.81 -46.59 -20.30
C ASP A 285 -7.82 -45.43 -20.36
N LEU A 286 -8.46 -45.19 -21.52
CA LEU A 286 -9.49 -44.14 -21.65
C LEU A 286 -10.69 -44.39 -20.73
N LYS A 287 -11.12 -45.65 -20.56
CA LYS A 287 -12.20 -46.01 -19.62
C LYS A 287 -11.82 -45.74 -18.17
N GLU A 288 -10.56 -45.92 -17.81
CA GLU A 288 -10.08 -45.68 -16.44
C GLU A 288 -9.81 -44.19 -16.16
N TRP A 289 -9.15 -43.49 -17.09
CA TRP A 289 -8.70 -42.11 -16.91
C TRP A 289 -9.79 -41.08 -17.13
N LYS A 290 -10.76 -41.32 -18.03
CA LYS A 290 -11.86 -40.38 -18.30
C LYS A 290 -12.70 -40.05 -17.05
N PRO A 291 -13.20 -41.01 -16.25
CA PRO A 291 -13.94 -40.67 -15.04
C PRO A 291 -13.07 -40.02 -13.95
N LYS A 292 -11.77 -40.34 -13.90
CA LYS A 292 -10.82 -39.67 -12.99
C LYS A 292 -10.63 -38.21 -13.37
N ALA A 293 -10.47 -37.92 -14.67
CA ALA A 293 -10.37 -36.55 -15.19
C ALA A 293 -11.66 -35.75 -14.97
N GLU A 294 -12.84 -36.33 -15.23
CA GLU A 294 -14.13 -35.67 -15.00
C GLU A 294 -14.38 -35.37 -13.50
N ARG A 295 -13.94 -36.25 -12.59
CA ARG A 295 -13.99 -35.97 -11.14
C ARG A 295 -13.05 -34.84 -10.75
N ALA A 296 -11.80 -34.88 -11.20
CA ALA A 296 -10.82 -33.84 -10.94
C ALA A 296 -11.25 -32.47 -11.50
N GLU A 297 -11.87 -32.44 -12.68
CA GLU A 297 -12.41 -31.21 -13.27
C GLU A 297 -13.55 -30.61 -12.42
N ARG A 298 -14.46 -31.45 -11.91
CA ARG A 298 -15.54 -30.99 -11.01
C ARG A 298 -14.99 -30.47 -9.68
N GLU A 299 -14.04 -31.18 -9.08
CA GLU A 299 -13.39 -30.76 -7.84
C GLU A 299 -12.67 -29.43 -8.01
N ASN A 300 -11.90 -29.27 -9.09
CA ASN A 300 -11.20 -28.03 -9.40
C ASN A 300 -12.16 -26.86 -9.65
N LYS A 301 -13.26 -27.11 -10.38
CA LYS A 301 -14.31 -26.08 -10.61
C LYS A 301 -15.00 -25.64 -9.32
N ASN A 302 -15.17 -26.54 -8.35
CA ASN A 302 -15.74 -26.19 -7.05
C ASN A 302 -14.73 -25.38 -6.21
N LEU A 303 -13.46 -25.79 -6.17
CA LEU A 303 -12.39 -25.05 -5.48
C LEU A 303 -12.22 -23.64 -6.06
N LEU A 304 -12.26 -23.47 -7.38
CA LEU A 304 -12.19 -22.14 -8.01
C LEU A 304 -13.36 -21.23 -7.61
N LYS A 305 -14.59 -21.77 -7.49
CA LYS A 305 -15.74 -21.00 -7.00
C LYS A 305 -15.59 -20.61 -5.53
N GLU A 306 -15.09 -21.52 -4.69
CA GLU A 306 -14.81 -21.23 -3.29
C GLU A 306 -13.75 -20.14 -3.15
N LYS A 307 -12.70 -20.18 -3.98
CA LYS A 307 -11.68 -19.14 -4.06
C LYS A 307 -12.27 -17.77 -4.41
N GLU A 308 -13.12 -17.67 -5.43
CA GLU A 308 -13.77 -16.41 -5.80
C GLU A 308 -14.64 -15.84 -4.67
N ILE A 309 -15.32 -16.70 -3.90
CA ILE A 309 -16.14 -16.27 -2.76
C ILE A 309 -15.25 -15.71 -1.65
N ILE A 310 -14.16 -16.41 -1.30
CA ILE A 310 -13.22 -15.99 -0.28
C ILE A 310 -12.52 -14.69 -0.67
N GLU A 311 -12.14 -14.52 -1.95
CA GLU A 311 -11.53 -13.28 -2.45
C GLU A 311 -12.47 -12.07 -2.34
N LYS A 312 -13.77 -12.24 -2.62
CA LYS A 312 -14.77 -11.18 -2.40
C LYS A 312 -14.89 -10.82 -0.93
N GLN A 313 -14.98 -11.81 -0.05
CA GLN A 313 -15.06 -11.60 1.39
C GLN A 313 -13.80 -10.93 1.95
N LEU A 314 -12.61 -11.31 1.47
CA LEU A 314 -11.35 -10.68 1.82
C LEU A 314 -11.30 -9.22 1.41
N ASN A 315 -11.78 -8.87 0.21
CA ASN A 315 -11.83 -7.47 -0.22
C ASN A 315 -12.81 -6.64 0.61
N GLU A 316 -13.96 -7.19 0.98
CA GLU A 316 -14.91 -6.53 1.88
C GLU A 316 -14.33 -6.31 3.29
N LEU A 317 -13.68 -7.32 3.85
CA LEU A 317 -13.01 -7.24 5.16
C LEU A 317 -11.82 -6.28 5.12
N LYS A 318 -11.02 -6.31 4.06
CA LYS A 318 -9.89 -5.40 3.85
C LYS A 318 -10.37 -3.94 3.82
N ASN A 319 -11.43 -3.64 3.07
CA ASN A 319 -12.02 -2.31 3.04
C ASN A 319 -12.52 -1.88 4.43
N LYS A 320 -13.08 -2.80 5.23
CA LYS A 320 -13.51 -2.51 6.61
C LYS A 320 -12.32 -2.28 7.55
N VAL A 321 -11.19 -2.95 7.34
CA VAL A 321 -9.96 -2.79 8.15
C VAL A 321 -9.23 -1.50 7.79
N ASP A 322 -9.08 -1.21 6.50
CA ASP A 322 -8.34 -0.04 6.00
C ASP A 322 -9.09 1.28 6.27
N ASN A 323 -10.43 1.27 6.28
CA ASN A 323 -11.24 2.46 6.57
C ASN A 323 -11.22 2.87 8.05
N VAL A 324 -10.69 2.04 8.95
CA VAL A 324 -10.68 2.32 10.39
C VAL A 324 -9.30 2.82 10.81
N ASP A 325 -9.15 4.15 10.88
CA ASP A 325 -7.94 4.82 11.37
C ASP A 325 -7.77 4.64 12.89
N ILE A 326 -7.14 3.51 13.28
CA ILE A 326 -6.77 3.21 14.66
C ILE A 326 -5.28 3.42 14.84
N ASP A 327 -4.94 4.48 15.60
CA ASP A 327 -3.59 4.69 16.11
C ASP A 327 -3.39 3.87 17.40
N PRO A 328 -2.49 2.88 17.44
CA PRO A 328 -2.21 2.06 18.64
C PRO A 328 -1.79 2.89 19.86
N ASN A 329 -1.28 4.09 19.64
CA ASN A 329 -0.82 4.96 20.72
C ASN A 329 -1.96 5.83 21.31
N LYS A 330 -3.09 6.00 20.62
CA LYS A 330 -4.24 6.77 21.14
C LYS A 330 -4.86 6.10 22.37
N GLU A 331 -5.00 4.78 22.38
CA GLU A 331 -5.53 4.03 23.54
C GLU A 331 -4.69 4.30 24.80
N ARG A 332 -3.36 4.17 24.68
CA ARG A 332 -2.43 4.44 25.78
C ARG A 332 -2.48 5.89 26.24
N LYS A 333 -2.63 6.85 25.33
CA LYS A 333 -2.79 8.27 25.67
C LYS A 333 -4.04 8.52 26.52
N TYR A 334 -5.19 7.94 26.13
CA TYR A 334 -6.43 8.07 26.89
C TYR A 334 -6.32 7.46 28.30
N ILE A 335 -5.73 6.26 28.41
CA ILE A 335 -5.52 5.59 29.70
C ILE A 335 -4.63 6.44 30.61
N ASN A 336 -3.50 6.92 30.12
CA ASN A 336 -2.58 7.76 30.89
C ASN A 336 -3.23 9.07 31.33
N GLN A 337 -4.04 9.70 30.48
CA GLN A 337 -4.77 10.92 30.82
C GLN A 337 -5.83 10.66 31.91
N LEU A 338 -6.59 9.57 31.81
CA LEU A 338 -7.57 9.18 32.85
C LEU A 338 -6.90 8.85 34.19
N GLU A 339 -5.72 8.22 34.17
CA GLU A 339 -4.94 7.98 35.40
C GLU A 339 -4.44 9.29 36.01
N ASN A 340 -3.95 10.23 35.19
CA ASN A 340 -3.55 11.55 35.67
C ASN A 340 -4.73 12.32 36.30
N PHE A 341 -5.90 12.34 35.63
CA PHE A 341 -7.11 12.96 36.18
C PHE A 341 -7.52 12.35 37.52
N LYS A 342 -7.46 11.01 37.67
CA LYS A 342 -7.72 10.35 38.95
C LYS A 342 -6.73 10.76 40.04
N GLY A 343 -5.44 10.87 39.69
CA GLY A 343 -4.40 11.34 40.61
C GLY A 343 -4.67 12.77 41.10
N ASP A 344 -4.95 13.67 40.16
CA ASP A 344 -5.25 15.09 40.45
C ASP A 344 -6.52 15.25 41.28
N MET A 345 -7.58 14.49 40.96
CA MET A 345 -8.81 14.46 41.75
C MET A 345 -8.58 13.95 43.17
N SER A 346 -7.82 12.86 43.33
CA SER A 346 -7.49 12.33 44.67
C SER A 346 -6.73 13.36 45.49
N TYR A 347 -5.77 14.05 44.87
CA TYR A 347 -4.99 15.11 45.52
C TYR A 347 -5.86 16.30 45.94
N LEU A 348 -6.79 16.74 45.08
CA LEU A 348 -7.73 17.80 45.42
C LEU A 348 -8.72 17.36 46.51
N ARG A 349 -9.24 16.13 46.46
CA ARG A 349 -10.11 15.58 47.51
C ARG A 349 -9.39 15.54 48.85
N ASP A 350 -8.14 15.07 48.89
CA ASP A 350 -7.33 15.08 50.12
C ASP A 350 -7.13 16.49 50.66
N LYS A 351 -6.92 17.49 49.79
CA LYS A 351 -6.82 18.90 50.20
C LYS A 351 -8.14 19.44 50.75
N ILE A 352 -9.25 19.15 50.06
CA ILE A 352 -10.59 19.53 50.49
C ILE A 352 -10.91 18.91 51.85
N ASP A 353 -10.58 17.63 52.06
CA ASP A 353 -10.81 16.92 53.32
C ASP A 353 -9.94 17.48 54.46
N ARG A 354 -8.68 17.81 54.19
CA ARG A 354 -7.81 18.48 55.17
C ARG A 354 -8.36 19.86 55.55
N LEU A 355 -8.81 20.66 54.59
CA LEU A 355 -9.36 21.99 54.89
C LEU A 355 -10.75 21.90 55.54
N SER A 356 -11.60 20.98 55.11
CA SER A 356 -12.93 20.77 55.70
C SER A 356 -12.81 20.30 57.15
N SER A 357 -11.81 19.47 57.48
CA SER A 357 -11.52 19.04 58.85
C SER A 357 -11.08 20.18 59.78
N GLN A 358 -10.56 21.30 59.24
CA GLN A 358 -10.25 22.50 60.01
C GLN A 358 -11.48 23.41 60.20
N LEU A 359 -12.56 23.15 59.46
CA LEU A 359 -13.76 23.97 59.36
C LEU A 359 -15.01 23.26 59.93
N VAL A 360 -14.85 22.30 60.86
CA VAL A 360 -15.95 21.53 61.49
C VAL A 360 -17.06 22.40 62.11
N SER A 361 -16.73 23.63 62.49
CA SER A 361 -17.71 24.63 62.97
C SER A 361 -18.72 25.06 61.91
N LEU A 362 -18.44 24.84 60.63
CA LEU A 362 -19.25 25.20 59.47
C LEU A 362 -19.97 23.99 58.86
N ASN A 363 -19.98 22.84 59.53
CA ASN A 363 -20.83 21.73 59.10
C ASN A 363 -22.24 21.90 59.68
N PHE A 364 -23.25 22.03 58.80
CA PHE A 364 -24.66 22.02 59.17
C PHE A 364 -25.24 20.61 59.06
N ASP A 365 -25.11 19.82 60.14
CA ASP A 365 -25.67 18.47 60.23
C ASP A 365 -27.16 18.53 60.62
N TYR A 366 -28.05 18.02 59.76
CA TYR A 366 -29.49 17.88 60.03
C TYR A 366 -30.02 16.54 59.51
N THR A 367 -31.15 16.09 60.08
CA THR A 367 -31.95 14.98 59.54
C THR A 367 -33.13 15.54 58.77
N ASP A 368 -33.50 14.90 57.65
CA ASP A 368 -34.64 15.35 56.85
C ASP A 368 -35.92 15.39 57.72
N PRO A 369 -36.57 16.56 57.84
CA PRO A 369 -37.69 16.75 58.78
C PRO A 369 -38.95 15.97 58.39
N TYR A 370 -39.09 15.61 57.11
CA TYR A 370 -40.14 14.74 56.58
C TYR A 370 -39.69 14.00 55.30
N PRO A 371 -40.33 12.88 54.94
CA PRO A 371 -40.03 12.15 53.70
C PRO A 371 -40.27 13.02 52.46
N GLY A 372 -39.28 13.10 51.56
CA GLY A 372 -39.37 13.94 50.35
C GLY A 372 -39.02 15.41 50.59
N PHE A 373 -38.39 15.75 51.71
CA PHE A 373 -37.87 17.10 51.96
C PHE A 373 -36.89 17.53 50.87
N ASP A 374 -37.16 18.67 50.24
CA ASP A 374 -36.29 19.23 49.21
C ASP A 374 -35.13 20.01 49.85
N LYS A 375 -33.92 19.48 49.69
CA LYS A 375 -32.70 20.04 50.26
C LYS A 375 -32.30 21.37 49.62
N SER A 376 -32.79 21.67 48.42
CA SER A 376 -32.49 22.92 47.71
C SER A 376 -33.10 24.17 48.39
N THR A 377 -34.11 23.95 49.24
CA THR A 377 -34.76 24.99 50.05
C THR A 377 -33.86 25.56 51.15
N ILE A 378 -32.78 24.84 51.49
CA ILE A 378 -31.70 25.28 52.38
C ILE A 378 -30.58 25.83 51.51
N LYS A 379 -30.37 27.14 51.54
CA LYS A 379 -29.33 27.80 50.74
C LYS A 379 -27.94 27.55 51.31
N GLY A 380 -27.83 27.36 52.63
CA GLY A 380 -26.57 27.01 53.31
C GLY A 380 -26.18 28.03 54.37
N LEU A 381 -24.95 27.95 54.86
CA LEU A 381 -24.43 28.90 55.85
C LEU A 381 -24.07 30.23 55.18
N VAL A 382 -24.26 31.34 55.88
CA VAL A 382 -23.87 32.67 55.39
C VAL A 382 -22.40 32.69 54.93
N ALA A 383 -21.52 32.01 55.64
CA ALA A 383 -20.10 31.96 55.31
C ALA A 383 -19.79 31.26 53.97
N GLU A 384 -20.61 30.30 53.53
CA GLU A 384 -20.43 29.57 52.25
C GLU A 384 -21.02 30.34 51.06
N LEU A 385 -22.03 31.16 51.34
CA LEU A 385 -22.80 31.93 50.36
C LEU A 385 -22.11 33.24 49.94
N ILE A 386 -21.08 33.66 50.66
CA ILE A 386 -20.29 34.84 50.31
C ILE A 386 -19.05 34.47 49.49
N THR A 387 -18.65 35.38 48.62
CA THR A 387 -17.42 35.29 47.83
C THR A 387 -16.69 36.62 47.96
N ILE A 388 -15.40 36.61 48.29
CA ILE A 388 -14.62 37.85 48.38
C ILE A 388 -13.81 38.00 47.08
N PRO A 389 -13.98 39.11 46.32
CA PRO A 389 -13.17 39.37 45.15
C PRO A 389 -11.67 39.41 45.49
N LYS A 390 -10.81 38.90 44.60
CA LYS A 390 -9.36 38.79 44.83
C LYS A 390 -8.71 40.14 45.19
N ASP A 391 -9.19 41.22 44.59
CA ASP A 391 -8.70 42.59 44.82
C ASP A 391 -9.06 43.16 46.20
N LYS A 392 -9.89 42.45 46.99
CA LYS A 392 -10.45 42.90 48.28
C LYS A 392 -10.13 41.93 49.42
N LEU A 393 -9.23 40.96 49.23
CA LEU A 393 -8.87 39.96 50.25
C LEU A 393 -8.33 40.58 51.55
N ASP A 394 -7.71 41.76 51.47
CA ASP A 394 -7.23 42.52 52.63
C ASP A 394 -8.36 42.88 53.62
N SER A 395 -9.61 42.94 53.15
CA SER A 395 -10.79 43.21 53.97
C SER A 395 -11.39 41.97 54.64
N SER A 396 -10.83 40.79 54.42
CA SER A 396 -11.38 39.51 54.92
C SER A 396 -11.53 39.47 56.43
N LEU A 397 -10.52 39.94 57.18
CA LEU A 397 -10.58 40.02 58.65
C LEU A 397 -11.69 40.97 59.13
N ALA A 398 -11.83 42.11 58.47
CA ALA A 398 -12.87 43.10 58.79
C ALA A 398 -14.28 42.58 58.47
N LEU A 399 -14.43 41.83 57.37
CA LEU A 399 -15.68 41.17 57.00
C LEU A 399 -16.05 40.07 57.98
N GLU A 400 -15.07 39.28 58.42
CA GLU A 400 -15.27 38.24 59.42
C GLU A 400 -15.77 38.83 60.75
N ILE A 401 -15.15 39.91 61.22
CA ILE A 401 -15.53 40.60 62.46
C ILE A 401 -16.85 41.36 62.31
N THR A 402 -17.15 41.85 61.12
CA THR A 402 -18.44 42.47 60.79
C THR A 402 -19.58 41.48 60.99
N ALA A 403 -19.44 40.28 60.42
CA ALA A 403 -20.46 39.23 60.51
C ALA A 403 -20.45 38.53 61.88
N GLY A 404 -19.28 38.30 62.48
CA GLY A 404 -19.10 37.62 63.75
C GLY A 404 -19.81 36.27 63.78
N GLY A 405 -20.59 36.01 64.83
CA GLY A 405 -21.38 34.77 64.95
C GLY A 405 -22.43 34.57 63.84
N ARG A 406 -22.79 35.61 63.08
CA ARG A 406 -23.77 35.51 61.99
C ARG A 406 -23.25 34.75 60.78
N LEU A 407 -21.94 34.52 60.68
CA LEU A 407 -21.34 33.65 59.65
C LEU A 407 -21.87 32.22 59.71
N TYR A 408 -22.21 31.75 60.92
CA TYR A 408 -22.72 30.41 61.18
C TYR A 408 -24.24 30.31 61.09
N ASN A 409 -24.91 31.38 60.66
CA ASN A 409 -26.35 31.35 60.48
C ASN A 409 -26.70 30.60 59.19
N VAL A 410 -27.78 29.83 59.21
CA VAL A 410 -28.26 29.04 58.07
C VAL A 410 -29.35 29.82 57.35
N VAL A 411 -29.18 30.05 56.05
CA VAL A 411 -30.15 30.72 55.19
C VAL A 411 -31.11 29.69 54.60
N VAL A 412 -32.41 29.93 54.77
CA VAL A 412 -33.49 29.08 54.24
C VAL A 412 -34.47 29.93 53.46
N GLU A 413 -35.19 29.30 52.54
CA GLU A 413 -36.16 29.99 51.69
C GLU A 413 -37.29 30.67 52.49
N ASN A 414 -37.94 29.93 53.40
CA ASN A 414 -39.09 30.40 54.16
C ASN A 414 -39.03 30.04 55.65
N GLU A 415 -39.81 30.73 56.48
CA GLU A 415 -39.91 30.51 57.93
C GLU A 415 -40.46 29.13 58.30
N VAL A 416 -41.31 28.55 57.45
CA VAL A 416 -41.86 27.20 57.65
C VAL A 416 -40.73 26.16 57.65
N ILE A 417 -39.84 26.22 56.67
CA ILE A 417 -38.65 25.33 56.57
C ILE A 417 -37.74 25.53 57.77
N GLY A 418 -37.57 26.79 58.20
CA GLY A 418 -36.79 27.10 59.40
C GLY A 418 -37.38 26.47 60.66
N ALA A 419 -38.70 26.53 60.84
CA ALA A 419 -39.38 25.89 61.97
C ALA A 419 -39.26 24.36 61.90
N ASP A 420 -39.47 23.75 60.73
CA ASP A 420 -39.36 22.31 60.54
C ASP A 420 -37.95 21.79 60.86
N LEU A 421 -36.90 22.52 60.47
CA LEU A 421 -35.52 22.17 60.80
C LEU A 421 -35.21 22.28 62.29
N LEU A 422 -35.78 23.27 62.99
CA LEU A 422 -35.60 23.41 64.44
C LEU A 422 -36.35 22.35 65.24
N GLU A 423 -37.58 21.99 64.82
CA GLU A 423 -38.41 21.02 65.53
C GLU A 423 -38.05 19.57 65.21
N ARG A 424 -37.77 19.26 63.93
CA ARG A 424 -37.65 17.88 63.43
C ARG A 424 -36.29 17.57 62.81
N GLY A 425 -35.44 18.57 62.61
CA GLY A 425 -34.11 18.42 61.98
C GLY A 425 -33.03 17.80 62.87
N ARG A 426 -33.32 17.51 64.15
CA ARG A 426 -32.40 16.89 65.13
C ARG A 426 -30.99 17.52 65.11
N LEU A 427 -30.95 18.85 65.15
CA LEU A 427 -29.71 19.61 65.06
C LEU A 427 -28.78 19.31 66.25
N ARG A 428 -27.51 19.04 65.97
CA ARG A 428 -26.50 18.70 66.99
C ARG A 428 -25.98 19.90 67.79
N LYS A 429 -26.19 21.11 67.29
CA LYS A 429 -25.69 22.38 67.85
C LYS A 429 -26.78 23.43 67.79
N ARG A 430 -26.64 24.49 68.61
CA ARG A 430 -27.52 25.66 68.52
C ARG A 430 -27.23 26.41 67.21
N VAL A 431 -28.24 26.58 66.38
CA VAL A 431 -28.16 27.26 65.08
C VAL A 431 -29.15 28.42 65.04
N THR A 432 -28.79 29.49 64.35
CA THR A 432 -29.71 30.59 64.03
C THR A 432 -30.09 30.47 62.55
N ILE A 433 -31.39 30.42 62.27
CA ILE A 433 -31.91 30.30 60.90
C ILE A 433 -32.40 31.66 60.40
N LEU A 434 -32.09 31.98 59.16
CA LEU A 434 -32.45 33.22 58.46
C LEU A 434 -33.44 32.90 57.33
N PRO A 435 -34.76 33.01 57.58
CA PRO A 435 -35.78 32.80 56.56
C PRO A 435 -35.90 34.01 55.63
N LEU A 436 -35.55 33.83 54.35
CA LEU A 436 -35.46 34.91 53.37
C LEU A 436 -36.76 35.72 53.25
N ASN A 437 -37.92 35.08 53.38
CA ASN A 437 -39.22 35.74 53.30
C ASN A 437 -39.62 36.61 54.52
N LYS A 438 -38.92 36.50 55.66
CA LYS A 438 -39.21 37.28 56.89
C LYS A 438 -38.07 38.19 57.33
N ILE A 439 -36.93 38.18 56.66
CA ILE A 439 -35.79 39.04 57.02
C ILE A 439 -36.16 40.50 56.76
N ASN A 440 -36.22 41.29 57.83
CA ASN A 440 -36.26 42.74 57.74
C ASN A 440 -34.87 43.29 58.08
N ALA A 441 -34.08 43.57 57.05
CA ALA A 441 -32.71 44.04 57.19
C ALA A 441 -32.65 45.57 57.18
N TYR A 442 -32.17 46.18 58.27
CA TYR A 442 -31.74 47.57 58.24
C TYR A 442 -30.47 47.71 57.40
N SER A 443 -30.53 48.51 56.34
CA SER A 443 -29.37 48.94 55.56
C SER A 443 -29.10 50.42 55.83
N VAL A 444 -27.82 50.81 55.81
CA VAL A 444 -27.46 52.22 55.86
C VAL A 444 -28.12 52.95 54.67
N PRO A 445 -28.85 54.05 54.89
CA PRO A 445 -29.44 54.86 53.81
C PRO A 445 -28.39 55.36 52.81
N GLN A 446 -28.77 55.44 51.53
CA GLN A 446 -27.85 55.81 50.45
C GLN A 446 -27.18 57.18 50.67
N ASP A 447 -27.94 58.17 51.15
CA ASP A 447 -27.42 59.51 51.47
C ASP A 447 -26.24 59.49 52.46
N LYS A 448 -26.24 58.54 53.40
CA LYS A 448 -25.15 58.37 54.38
C LYS A 448 -23.96 57.64 53.76
N ILE A 449 -24.20 56.71 52.85
CA ILE A 449 -23.16 56.02 52.08
C ILE A 449 -22.42 57.02 51.18
N ASP A 450 -23.15 57.89 50.49
CA ASP A 450 -22.58 58.88 49.58
C ASP A 450 -21.79 59.97 50.33
N LYS A 451 -22.26 60.37 51.53
CA LYS A 451 -21.50 61.25 52.44
C LYS A 451 -20.21 60.60 52.95
N ALA A 452 -20.24 59.31 53.28
CA ALA A 452 -19.03 58.60 53.69
C ALA A 452 -18.01 58.50 52.53
N LYS A 453 -18.49 58.18 51.32
CA LYS A 453 -17.66 58.09 50.11
C LYS A 453 -17.10 59.44 49.65
N SER A 454 -17.85 60.53 49.76
CA SER A 454 -17.37 61.85 49.33
C SER A 454 -16.28 62.41 50.24
N LYS A 455 -16.35 62.13 51.55
CA LYS A 455 -15.37 62.62 52.54
C LYS A 455 -14.12 61.75 52.63
N TRP A 456 -14.28 60.43 52.52
CA TRP A 456 -13.21 59.46 52.80
C TRP A 456 -12.83 58.58 51.61
N HIS A 457 -13.48 58.75 50.44
CA HIS A 457 -13.23 57.99 49.21
C HIS A 457 -13.12 56.48 49.48
N ASN A 458 -12.02 55.87 49.06
CA ASN A 458 -11.77 54.44 49.20
C ASN A 458 -11.45 54.01 50.64
N LYS A 459 -11.30 54.95 51.59
CA LYS A 459 -10.93 54.63 52.97
C LYS A 459 -12.09 54.09 53.81
N ALA A 460 -13.34 54.26 53.36
CA ALA A 460 -14.53 53.75 54.03
C ALA A 460 -15.53 53.17 53.01
N ASN A 461 -15.76 51.86 53.07
CA ASN A 461 -16.67 51.15 52.18
C ASN A 461 -17.73 50.40 52.99
N LEU A 462 -18.94 50.27 52.47
CA LEU A 462 -19.96 49.44 53.11
C LEU A 462 -19.54 47.97 53.01
N ALA A 463 -19.64 47.20 54.08
CA ALA A 463 -19.22 45.79 54.08
C ALA A 463 -19.94 44.97 52.99
N LEU A 464 -21.23 45.24 52.75
CA LEU A 464 -22.01 44.62 51.69
C LEU A 464 -21.40 44.82 50.28
N SER A 465 -20.72 45.95 50.03
CA SER A 465 -20.10 46.25 48.72
C SER A 465 -18.74 45.56 48.49
N LEU A 466 -18.22 44.88 49.52
CA LEU A 466 -16.92 44.20 49.47
C LEU A 466 -17.06 42.68 49.28
N ILE A 467 -18.29 42.15 49.28
CA ILE A 467 -18.61 40.75 49.05
C ILE A 467 -19.42 40.59 47.76
N GLY A 468 -19.29 39.43 47.12
CA GLY A 468 -20.17 38.93 46.07
C GLY A 468 -21.05 37.80 46.61
N TYR A 469 -22.28 37.73 46.15
CA TYR A 469 -23.29 36.74 46.56
C TYR A 469 -24.34 36.62 45.46
N ASP A 470 -25.13 35.54 45.48
CA ASP A 470 -26.23 35.34 44.54
C ASP A 470 -27.44 36.19 44.92
N ASP A 471 -28.17 36.71 43.94
CA ASP A 471 -29.33 37.61 44.16
C ASP A 471 -30.40 36.98 45.07
N GLU A 472 -30.55 35.65 45.04
CA GLU A 472 -31.50 34.91 45.88
C GLU A 472 -31.26 35.10 47.39
N VAL A 473 -30.04 35.38 47.82
CA VAL A 473 -29.67 35.52 49.24
C VAL A 473 -29.44 36.97 49.69
N GLU A 474 -29.80 37.95 48.86
CA GLU A 474 -29.55 39.38 49.11
C GLU A 474 -30.11 39.83 50.48
N ALA A 475 -31.32 39.41 50.85
CA ALA A 475 -31.94 39.79 52.11
C ALA A 475 -31.09 39.37 53.33
N ALA A 476 -30.53 38.15 53.29
CA ALA A 476 -29.64 37.65 54.33
C ALA A 476 -28.30 38.42 54.36
N MET A 477 -27.72 38.71 53.20
CA MET A 477 -26.46 39.45 53.10
C MET A 477 -26.62 40.90 53.59
N ARG A 478 -27.74 41.55 53.26
CA ARG A 478 -28.07 42.90 53.75
C ARG A 478 -28.22 42.93 55.27
N LEU A 479 -28.80 41.89 55.88
CA LEU A 479 -28.92 41.79 57.35
C LEU A 479 -27.55 41.70 58.03
N VAL A 480 -26.62 40.94 57.44
CA VAL A 480 -25.31 40.67 58.04
C VAL A 480 -24.32 41.80 57.78
N PHE A 481 -24.28 42.34 56.55
CA PHE A 481 -23.25 43.27 56.09
C PHE A 481 -23.77 44.67 55.71
N GLY A 482 -25.08 44.89 55.64
CA GLY A 482 -25.68 46.15 55.17
C GLY A 482 -25.67 47.31 56.19
N SER A 483 -25.34 47.05 57.45
CA SER A 483 -25.36 48.04 58.54
C SER A 483 -23.97 48.51 58.99
N THR A 484 -22.90 47.96 58.42
CA THR A 484 -21.52 48.16 58.91
C THR A 484 -20.59 48.68 57.82
N PHE A 485 -19.79 49.70 58.14
CA PHE A 485 -18.71 50.19 57.27
C PHE A 485 -17.38 49.56 57.63
N ILE A 486 -16.59 49.22 56.61
CA ILE A 486 -15.20 48.80 56.72
C ILE A 486 -14.30 50.00 56.43
N CYS A 487 -13.44 50.33 57.39
CA CYS A 487 -12.56 51.49 57.38
C CYS A 487 -11.09 51.06 57.37
N HIS A 488 -10.24 51.81 56.68
CA HIS A 488 -8.79 51.53 56.67
C HIS A 488 -8.15 51.92 58.00
N ASP A 489 -8.47 53.11 58.49
CA ASP A 489 -7.83 53.71 59.66
C ASP A 489 -8.79 53.82 60.86
N PRO A 490 -8.32 53.64 62.11
CA PRO A 490 -9.12 53.86 63.32
C PRO A 490 -9.68 55.29 63.44
N SER A 491 -8.97 56.28 62.91
CA SER A 491 -9.42 57.68 62.87
C SER A 491 -10.68 57.86 62.01
N VAL A 492 -10.74 57.18 60.86
CA VAL A 492 -11.88 57.19 59.94
C VAL A 492 -13.08 56.48 60.58
N ALA A 493 -12.85 55.33 61.23
CA ALA A 493 -13.89 54.58 61.94
C ALA A 493 -14.51 55.41 63.08
N ARG A 494 -13.69 56.14 63.84
CA ARG A 494 -14.14 57.03 64.92
C ARG A 494 -15.01 58.18 64.41
N ASP A 495 -14.60 58.84 63.31
CA ASP A 495 -15.35 59.95 62.73
C ASP A 495 -16.68 59.49 62.10
N LEU A 496 -16.73 58.32 61.47
CA LEU A 496 -17.98 57.79 60.90
C LEU A 496 -18.95 57.28 61.96
N SER A 497 -18.45 56.70 63.05
CA SER A 497 -19.27 56.11 64.11
C SER A 497 -19.80 57.15 65.11
N TYR A 498 -18.97 58.09 65.57
CA TYR A 498 -19.32 59.00 66.68
C TYR A 498 -19.54 60.46 66.31
N SER A 499 -19.04 60.94 65.16
CA SER A 499 -19.06 62.36 64.84
C SER A 499 -20.46 62.87 64.52
N ASN A 500 -20.86 63.94 65.21
CA ASN A 500 -22.08 64.67 64.89
C ASN A 500 -21.95 65.51 63.60
N GLN A 501 -20.73 65.76 63.11
CA GLN A 501 -20.48 66.53 61.88
C GLN A 501 -20.81 65.76 60.61
N THR A 502 -20.58 64.44 60.59
CA THR A 502 -20.87 63.58 59.44
C THR A 502 -22.30 63.03 59.44
N ASN A 503 -22.94 62.96 60.62
CA ASN A 503 -24.30 62.45 60.84
C ASN A 503 -24.58 61.04 60.26
N VAL A 504 -23.53 60.24 60.05
CA VAL A 504 -23.64 58.87 59.55
C VAL A 504 -24.07 57.94 60.68
N LYS A 505 -23.38 57.99 61.83
CA LYS A 505 -23.68 57.21 63.06
C LYS A 505 -23.95 55.74 62.75
N ALA A 506 -22.97 55.09 62.13
CA ALA A 506 -23.06 53.68 61.74
C ALA A 506 -21.93 52.87 62.39
N ARG A 507 -22.19 51.57 62.60
CA ARG A 507 -21.17 50.65 63.10
C ARG A 507 -20.01 50.59 62.10
N CYS A 508 -18.79 50.74 62.59
CA CYS A 508 -17.58 50.73 61.76
C CYS A 508 -16.61 49.66 62.25
N VAL A 509 -15.96 48.96 61.32
CA VAL A 509 -14.92 47.96 61.60
C VAL A 509 -13.66 48.34 60.84
N THR A 510 -12.51 48.35 61.49
CA THR A 510 -11.24 48.65 60.81
C THR A 510 -10.67 47.41 60.11
N LEU A 511 -9.76 47.58 59.15
CA LEU A 511 -9.04 46.45 58.52
C LEU A 511 -8.27 45.59 59.55
N ALA A 512 -7.83 46.20 60.65
CA ALA A 512 -7.18 45.50 61.76
C ALA A 512 -8.15 44.69 62.64
N GLY A 513 -9.45 44.97 62.56
CA GLY A 513 -10.50 44.26 63.28
C GLY A 513 -11.13 44.99 64.48
N ASP A 514 -10.78 46.25 64.71
CA ASP A 514 -11.40 47.04 65.78
C ASP A 514 -12.81 47.50 65.40
N ILE A 515 -13.77 47.34 66.31
CA ILE A 515 -15.20 47.69 66.15
C ILE A 515 -15.52 48.99 66.89
N TYR A 516 -16.14 49.93 66.19
CA TYR A 516 -16.64 51.22 66.69
C TYR A 516 -18.15 51.27 66.50
N ASP A 517 -18.92 51.13 67.57
CA ASP A 517 -20.39 51.15 67.52
C ASP A 517 -20.95 52.51 67.97
N PRO A 518 -21.87 53.16 67.23
CA PRO A 518 -22.51 54.41 67.64
C PRO A 518 -23.24 54.32 68.99
N SER A 519 -23.53 53.10 69.46
CA SER A 519 -24.10 52.82 70.79
C SER A 519 -23.10 53.06 71.94
N GLY A 520 -21.87 53.49 71.65
CA GLY A 520 -20.86 53.84 72.64
C GLY A 520 -19.96 52.68 73.06
N THR A 521 -19.92 51.58 72.29
CA THR A 521 -19.01 50.46 72.52
C THR A 521 -17.82 50.51 71.56
N LEU A 522 -16.65 50.15 72.09
CA LEU A 522 -15.40 50.04 71.36
C LEU A 522 -14.80 48.67 71.71
N SER A 523 -14.55 47.84 70.71
CA SER A 523 -13.95 46.51 70.89
C SER A 523 -12.70 46.39 70.03
N GLY A 524 -11.57 46.03 70.64
CA GLY A 524 -10.28 45.85 69.95
C GLY A 524 -9.31 45.05 70.82
N GLY A 525 -8.21 44.56 70.23
CA GLY A 525 -7.21 43.75 70.93
C GLY A 525 -6.53 42.70 70.05
N ALA A 526 -6.06 41.61 70.66
CA ALA A 526 -5.47 40.48 69.92
C ALA A 526 -6.52 39.82 69.02
N LYS A 527 -6.08 39.31 67.86
CA LYS A 527 -6.97 38.68 66.87
C LYS A 527 -7.74 37.50 67.50
N PRO A 528 -9.05 37.39 67.25
CA PRO A 528 -9.83 36.26 67.75
C PRO A 528 -9.35 34.94 67.15
N THR A 529 -9.57 33.82 67.85
CA THR A 529 -9.24 32.48 67.36
C THR A 529 -10.02 32.08 66.09
N SER A 530 -11.11 32.80 65.78
CA SER A 530 -11.85 32.64 64.52
C SER A 530 -11.14 33.25 63.31
N ALA A 531 -10.14 34.12 63.52
CA ALA A 531 -9.53 34.93 62.47
C ALA A 531 -8.97 34.08 61.33
N GLY A 532 -9.35 34.42 60.09
CA GLY A 532 -8.92 33.76 58.87
C GLY A 532 -9.86 32.65 58.40
N ILE A 533 -11.03 32.48 59.02
CA ILE A 533 -12.00 31.46 58.61
C ILE A 533 -12.55 31.72 57.21
N LEU A 534 -12.79 32.99 56.85
CA LEU A 534 -13.30 33.36 55.52
C LEU A 534 -12.30 33.07 54.41
N ASN A 535 -11.00 33.27 54.65
CA ASN A 535 -9.96 32.92 53.69
C ASN A 535 -9.95 31.40 53.43
N LYS A 536 -10.03 30.59 54.50
CA LYS A 536 -10.08 29.13 54.37
C LYS A 536 -11.34 28.64 53.65
N ILE A 537 -12.48 29.30 53.84
CA ILE A 537 -13.71 28.98 53.10
C ILE A 537 -13.57 29.33 51.62
N GLN A 538 -12.97 30.48 51.31
CA GLN A 538 -12.72 30.89 49.93
C GLN A 538 -11.78 29.89 49.24
N ASP A 539 -10.69 29.47 49.91
CA ASP A 539 -9.78 28.44 49.41
C ASP A 539 -10.50 27.11 49.17
N LEU A 540 -11.38 26.71 50.08
CA LEU A 540 -12.19 25.49 49.96
C LEU A 540 -13.15 25.58 48.77
N LYS A 541 -13.80 26.72 48.56
CA LYS A 541 -14.69 26.97 47.42
C LYS A 541 -13.93 26.91 46.09
N GLU A 542 -12.75 27.51 46.03
CA GLU A 542 -11.88 27.43 44.84
C GLU A 542 -11.46 25.99 44.54
N LEU A 543 -11.06 25.22 45.56
CA LEU A 543 -10.69 23.81 45.40
C LEU A 543 -11.87 22.94 44.97
N LYS A 544 -13.08 23.18 45.51
CA LYS A 544 -14.31 22.49 45.07
C LYS A 544 -14.64 22.78 43.61
N ASN A 545 -14.51 24.03 43.17
CA ASN A 545 -14.73 24.39 41.77
C ASN A 545 -13.70 23.73 40.84
N GLN A 546 -12.41 23.73 41.23
CA GLN A 546 -11.37 23.02 40.49
C GLN A 546 -11.64 21.52 40.39
N LEU A 547 -12.09 20.89 41.47
CA LEU A 547 -12.49 19.49 41.46
C LEU A 547 -13.65 19.25 40.49
N HIS A 548 -14.66 20.11 40.51
CA HIS A 548 -15.81 20.00 39.61
C HIS A 548 -15.42 20.15 38.13
N ASP A 549 -14.55 21.11 37.81
CA ASP A 549 -14.03 21.30 36.46
C ASP A 549 -13.25 20.07 35.97
N LEU A 550 -12.41 19.48 36.84
CA LEU A 550 -11.71 18.24 36.53
C LEU A 550 -12.66 17.05 36.37
N GLU A 551 -13.73 16.96 37.17
CA GLU A 551 -14.77 15.92 37.04
C GLU A 551 -15.49 16.01 35.69
N ASN A 552 -15.79 17.23 35.24
CA ASN A 552 -16.37 17.43 33.91
C ASN A 552 -15.39 17.06 32.78
N GLN A 553 -14.11 17.37 32.93
CA GLN A 553 -13.08 17.00 31.95
C GLN A 553 -12.86 15.48 31.88
N GLU A 554 -12.77 14.80 33.03
CA GLU A 554 -12.65 13.33 33.09
C GLU A 554 -13.87 12.65 32.47
N TYR A 555 -15.07 13.13 32.76
CA TYR A 555 -16.31 12.61 32.18
C TYR A 555 -16.34 12.69 30.65
N ASN A 556 -15.94 13.84 30.09
CA ASN A 556 -15.88 14.02 28.64
C ASN A 556 -14.82 13.11 28.00
N LEU A 557 -13.64 13.02 28.61
CA LEU A 557 -12.57 12.15 28.13
C LEU A 557 -12.98 10.67 28.19
N ARG A 558 -13.69 10.26 29.25
CA ARG A 558 -14.21 8.90 29.41
C ARG A 558 -15.20 8.53 28.32
N LYS A 559 -16.11 9.44 27.94
CA LYS A 559 -17.02 9.25 26.80
C LYS A 559 -16.29 9.06 25.49
N GLU A 560 -15.26 9.88 25.22
CA GLU A 560 -14.43 9.72 24.02
C GLU A 560 -13.72 8.37 24.01
N PHE A 561 -13.17 7.95 25.16
CA PHE A 561 -12.51 6.68 25.32
C PHE A 561 -13.44 5.49 25.09
N GLU A 562 -14.67 5.52 25.62
CA GLU A 562 -15.68 4.47 25.40
C GLU A 562 -16.04 4.34 23.92
N SER A 563 -16.23 5.47 23.21
CA SER A 563 -16.46 5.46 21.76
C SER A 563 -15.27 4.87 20.98
N TYR A 564 -14.06 5.23 21.39
CA TYR A 564 -12.84 4.70 20.79
C TYR A 564 -12.67 3.20 21.04
N GLN A 565 -12.97 2.70 22.25
CA GLN A 565 -12.93 1.27 22.58
C GLN A 565 -13.92 0.45 21.75
N GLN A 566 -15.12 0.97 21.48
CA GLN A 566 -16.09 0.30 20.61
C GLN A 566 -15.52 0.13 19.19
N LYS A 567 -14.92 1.18 18.62
CA LYS A 567 -14.25 1.12 17.31
C LYS A 567 -13.08 0.12 17.31
N LEU A 568 -12.27 0.13 18.37
CA LEU A 568 -11.15 -0.78 18.55
C LEU A 568 -11.59 -2.25 18.60
N THR A 569 -12.71 -2.53 19.26
CA THR A 569 -13.27 -3.88 19.39
C THR A 569 -13.76 -4.40 18.04
N VAL A 570 -14.49 -3.56 17.29
CA VAL A 570 -14.93 -3.87 15.93
C VAL A 570 -13.73 -4.13 15.02
N TYR A 571 -12.70 -3.30 15.08
CA TYR A 571 -11.48 -3.49 14.31
C TYR A 571 -10.75 -4.78 14.66
N LYS A 572 -10.58 -5.10 15.96
CA LYS A 572 -9.93 -6.35 16.39
C LYS A 572 -10.70 -7.57 15.88
N GLN A 573 -12.03 -7.52 15.89
CA GLN A 573 -12.87 -8.59 15.35
C GLN A 573 -12.73 -8.71 13.83
N CYS A 574 -12.87 -7.61 13.09
CA CYS A 574 -12.69 -7.60 11.64
C CYS A 574 -11.28 -8.05 11.22
N LYS A 575 -10.24 -7.66 11.95
CA LYS A 575 -8.86 -8.09 11.69
C LYS A 575 -8.68 -9.58 11.93
N LYS A 576 -9.25 -10.13 13.01
CA LYS A 576 -9.23 -11.58 13.27
C LYS A 576 -9.95 -12.35 12.16
N ASP A 577 -11.11 -11.87 11.73
CA ASP A 577 -11.87 -12.49 10.65
C ASP A 577 -11.11 -12.41 9.31
N TYR A 578 -10.44 -11.28 9.05
CA TYR A 578 -9.55 -11.11 7.90
C TYR A 578 -8.38 -12.10 7.92
N ASP A 579 -7.66 -12.22 9.03
CA ASP A 579 -6.53 -13.14 9.17
C ASP A 579 -6.96 -14.62 9.01
N LEU A 580 -8.14 -14.99 9.53
CA LEU A 580 -8.72 -16.33 9.35
C LEU A 580 -9.05 -16.61 7.88
N MET A 581 -9.65 -15.64 7.17
CA MET A 581 -9.98 -15.78 5.75
C MET A 581 -8.72 -15.83 4.87
N LEU A 582 -7.67 -15.10 5.25
CA LEU A 582 -6.38 -15.11 4.57
C LEU A 582 -5.70 -16.48 4.72
N HIS A 583 -5.80 -17.08 5.91
CA HIS A 583 -5.32 -18.44 6.13
C HIS A 583 -6.15 -19.46 5.35
N GLN A 584 -7.48 -19.32 5.29
CA GLN A 584 -8.34 -20.17 4.46
C GLN A 584 -7.99 -20.08 2.97
N GLN A 585 -7.73 -18.88 2.44
CA GLN A 585 -7.27 -18.70 1.06
C GLN A 585 -5.94 -19.41 0.82
N SER A 586 -4.98 -19.28 1.74
CA SER A 586 -3.69 -19.97 1.65
C SER A 586 -3.85 -21.50 1.65
N LEU A 587 -4.74 -22.06 2.47
CA LEU A 587 -5.02 -23.50 2.48
C LEU A 587 -5.66 -23.95 1.15
N LEU A 588 -6.53 -23.12 0.58
CA LEU A 588 -7.20 -23.41 -0.68
C LEU A 588 -6.25 -23.34 -1.87
N ASP A 589 -5.32 -22.37 -1.87
CA ASP A 589 -4.22 -22.27 -2.85
C ASP A 589 -3.27 -23.47 -2.74
N ASP A 590 -2.98 -23.91 -1.51
CA ASP A 590 -2.21 -25.12 -1.25
C ASP A 590 -2.91 -26.38 -1.79
N GLN A 591 -4.23 -26.49 -1.61
CA GLN A 591 -5.03 -27.58 -2.16
C GLN A 591 -5.10 -27.54 -3.69
N LEU A 592 -5.23 -26.35 -4.29
CA LEU A 592 -5.20 -26.16 -5.74
C LEU A 592 -3.84 -26.53 -6.33
N SER A 593 -2.73 -26.19 -5.65
CA SER A 593 -1.38 -26.56 -6.11
C SER A 593 -1.08 -28.07 -5.99
N LYS A 594 -1.72 -28.75 -5.04
CA LYS A 594 -1.59 -30.21 -4.81
C LYS A 594 -2.58 -31.04 -5.62
N SER A 595 -3.62 -30.42 -6.18
CA SER A 595 -4.60 -31.08 -7.04
C SER A 595 -3.94 -31.66 -8.29
N SER A 596 -4.37 -32.86 -8.68
CA SER A 596 -3.81 -33.66 -9.80
C SER A 596 -3.99 -33.04 -11.19
N TYR A 597 -4.45 -31.79 -11.27
CA TYR A 597 -4.55 -30.99 -12.49
C TYR A 597 -3.37 -30.02 -12.65
N ALA A 598 -2.60 -29.76 -11.58
CA ALA A 598 -1.42 -28.88 -11.59
C ALA A 598 -0.10 -29.64 -11.88
N ARG A 599 -0.13 -30.97 -11.85
CA ARG A 599 0.92 -31.87 -12.37
C ARG A 599 0.37 -32.60 -13.58
#